data_AF-A0A7C4XIC6-F1
#
_entry.id   AF-A0A7C4XIC6-F1
#
_cell.length_a   1.000
_cell.length_b   1.000
_cell.length_c   1.000
_cell.angle_alpha   90.00
_cell.angle_beta   90.00
_cell.angle_gamma   90.00
#
_symmetry.space_group_name_H-M   'P 1'
#
loop_
_entity.id
_entity.type
_entity.pdbx_description
1 polymer ?
#
loop_
_entity_poly.entity_id
_entity_poly.type
_entity_poly.pdbx_seq_one_letter_code
_entity_poly.pdbx_strand_id
1 'polypeptide(L)'
;MERVRKLFVWMLVGALCLGVGANLAFAKGGHGMGGGMGPGAGMGPGGGMGMGKGMGICNPYNPALSPEQKQKLLELRQAYLNEITPIQNQLATKKLELRNLWASPNPDQEKILAKQKEMNTLREQIEEKTTKYRLECNKVISSTTTNP
;
A
#
# COMPACT_ATOMS: atom_id res chain seq x y z
N MET A 1 -16.60 -25.50 -46.31
CA MET A 1 -15.54 -26.08 -45.45
C MET A 1 -15.13 -25.16 -44.29
N GLU A 2 -14.89 -23.86 -44.49
CA GLU A 2 -14.48 -22.97 -43.37
C GLU A 2 -15.54 -22.67 -42.30
N ARG A 3 -16.83 -22.57 -42.66
CA ARG A 3 -17.90 -22.32 -41.67
C ARG A 3 -18.11 -23.50 -40.71
N VAL A 4 -17.93 -24.73 -41.17
CA VAL A 4 -18.03 -25.96 -40.34
C VAL A 4 -16.85 -26.05 -39.37
N ARG A 5 -15.66 -25.64 -39.81
CA ARG A 5 -14.45 -25.61 -38.96
C ARG A 5 -14.55 -24.57 -37.84
N LYS A 6 -15.16 -23.41 -38.11
CA LYS A 6 -15.40 -22.36 -37.09
C LYS A 6 -16.43 -22.82 -36.06
N LEU A 7 -17.55 -23.43 -36.49
CA LEU A 7 -18.58 -23.96 -35.59
C LEU A 7 -18.06 -25.07 -34.66
N PHE A 8 -17.15 -25.93 -35.14
CA PHE A 8 -16.52 -26.98 -34.32
C PHE A 8 -15.57 -26.42 -33.25
N VAL A 9 -14.83 -25.35 -33.57
CA VAL A 9 -13.93 -24.66 -32.61
C VAL A 9 -14.74 -23.96 -31.51
N TRP A 10 -15.88 -23.34 -31.84
CA TRP A 10 -16.76 -22.74 -30.84
C TRP A 10 -17.44 -23.78 -29.94
N MET A 11 -17.72 -24.99 -30.45
CA MET A 11 -18.29 -26.08 -29.65
C MET A 11 -17.28 -26.66 -28.64
N LEU A 12 -15.98 -26.68 -28.95
CA LEU A 12 -14.92 -27.11 -28.03
C LEU A 12 -14.60 -26.07 -26.94
N VAL A 13 -14.74 -24.78 -27.24
CA VAL A 13 -14.54 -23.70 -26.24
C VAL A 13 -15.74 -23.58 -25.29
N GLY A 14 -16.96 -23.94 -25.73
CA GLY A 14 -18.16 -23.92 -24.88
C GLY A 14 -18.33 -25.11 -23.93
N ALA A 15 -17.59 -26.21 -24.13
CA ALA A 15 -17.74 -27.45 -23.35
C ALA A 15 -16.75 -27.60 -22.18
N LEU A 16 -16.00 -26.54 -21.84
CA LEU A 16 -15.14 -26.50 -20.65
C LEU A 16 -15.77 -25.66 -19.52
N CYS A 17 -17.05 -25.91 -19.22
CA CYS A 17 -17.81 -25.21 -18.17
C CYS A 17 -18.48 -26.15 -17.16
N LEU A 18 -18.14 -27.43 -17.10
CA LEU A 18 -18.76 -28.36 -16.14
C LEU A 18 -17.70 -29.23 -15.46
N GLY A 19 -17.39 -28.92 -14.19
CA GLY A 19 -16.38 -29.64 -13.42
C GLY A 19 -16.32 -29.27 -11.94
N VAL A 20 -17.44 -29.48 -11.23
CA VAL A 20 -17.55 -30.00 -9.84
C VAL A 20 -16.68 -29.40 -8.74
N GLY A 21 -17.34 -28.86 -7.71
CA GLY A 21 -16.75 -28.63 -6.39
C GLY A 21 -17.80 -28.23 -5.35
N ALA A 22 -18.58 -29.21 -4.89
CA ALA A 22 -19.61 -29.04 -3.88
C ALA A 22 -19.03 -28.76 -2.48
N ASN A 23 -19.74 -27.91 -1.74
CA ASN A 23 -19.87 -27.83 -0.28
C ASN A 23 -18.63 -27.56 0.59
N LEU A 24 -18.69 -26.47 1.37
CA LEU A 24 -18.92 -26.58 2.82
C LEU A 24 -19.27 -25.19 3.39
N ALA A 25 -20.55 -25.01 3.70
CA ALA A 25 -20.99 -23.99 4.63
C ALA A 25 -20.56 -24.44 6.04
N PHE A 26 -19.59 -23.74 6.63
CA PHE A 26 -19.40 -23.79 8.08
C PHE A 26 -20.11 -22.60 8.71
N ALA A 27 -21.29 -22.92 9.24
CA ALA A 27 -21.97 -22.11 10.22
C ALA A 27 -21.22 -22.19 11.57
N LYS A 28 -20.91 -21.01 12.12
CA LYS A 28 -21.03 -20.61 13.54
C LYS A 28 -20.54 -21.60 14.62
N GLY A 29 -19.48 -21.21 15.33
CA GLY A 29 -19.25 -21.67 16.70
C GLY A 29 -17.90 -21.23 17.27
N GLY A 30 -17.92 -20.55 18.42
CA GLY A 30 -16.77 -20.47 19.32
C GLY A 30 -16.15 -19.09 19.49
N HIS A 31 -16.56 -18.40 20.56
CA HIS A 31 -15.80 -17.31 21.16
C HIS A 31 -14.38 -17.79 21.52
N GLY A 32 -13.37 -17.11 20.99
CA GLY A 32 -11.99 -17.21 21.45
C GLY A 32 -11.49 -15.83 21.86
N MET A 33 -11.80 -15.43 23.10
CA MET A 33 -11.03 -14.39 23.80
C MET A 33 -9.60 -14.92 23.99
N GLY A 34 -8.73 -14.60 23.03
CA GLY A 34 -7.28 -14.78 23.15
C GLY A 34 -6.66 -13.47 23.59
N GLY A 35 -6.75 -13.16 24.88
CA GLY A 35 -5.95 -12.12 25.51
C GLY A 35 -4.47 -12.45 25.36
N GLY A 36 -3.75 -11.58 24.67
CA GLY A 36 -2.33 -11.73 24.41
C GLY A 36 -1.69 -10.37 24.11
N MET A 37 -1.98 -9.36 24.94
CA MET A 37 -1.08 -8.21 25.08
C MET A 37 0.21 -8.72 25.73
N GLY A 38 1.11 -9.25 24.91
CA GLY A 38 2.48 -9.51 25.35
C GLY A 38 3.16 -8.20 25.75
N PRO A 39 3.95 -8.19 26.84
CA PRO A 39 4.74 -7.02 27.23
C PRO A 39 5.92 -6.90 26.27
N GLY A 40 5.64 -6.30 25.12
CA GLY A 40 6.56 -6.19 24.02
C GLY A 40 6.15 -5.04 23.13
N ALA A 41 5.84 -3.88 23.73
CA ALA A 41 5.94 -2.61 23.04
C ALA A 41 7.41 -2.39 22.69
N GLY A 42 7.89 -3.11 21.67
CA GLY A 42 9.16 -2.94 21.03
C GLY A 42 9.15 -1.61 20.28
N MET A 43 9.22 -0.52 21.04
CA MET A 43 9.67 0.76 20.52
C MET A 43 11.20 0.68 20.47
N GLY A 44 11.70 -0.17 19.57
CA GLY A 44 13.11 -0.19 19.22
C GLY A 44 13.51 1.19 18.66
N PRO A 45 14.77 1.60 18.78
CA PRO A 45 15.25 2.89 18.30
C PRO A 45 15.24 3.05 16.76
N GLY A 46 14.63 2.11 16.04
CA GLY A 46 14.25 2.27 14.65
C GLY A 46 12.82 2.77 14.58
N GLY A 47 12.64 4.09 14.74
CA GLY A 47 11.36 4.76 14.50
C GLY A 47 10.82 4.32 13.14
N GLY A 48 9.76 3.52 13.16
CA GLY A 48 9.13 3.03 11.94
C GLY A 48 8.84 4.22 11.03
N MET A 49 9.18 4.08 9.74
CA MET A 49 8.69 4.91 8.64
C MET A 49 7.17 4.69 8.46
N GLY A 50 6.41 4.86 9.54
CA GLY A 50 4.97 4.97 9.52
C GLY A 50 4.63 6.43 9.26
N MET A 51 3.88 6.69 8.20
CA MET A 51 3.17 7.95 8.03
C MET A 51 2.18 8.10 9.20
N GLY A 52 2.63 8.67 10.31
CA GLY A 52 1.83 8.75 11.53
C GLY A 52 2.41 9.71 12.55
N LYS A 53 1.80 10.91 12.61
CA LYS A 53 1.79 11.85 13.74
C LYS A 53 3.15 12.16 14.40
N GLY A 54 4.06 12.69 13.60
CA GLY A 54 4.99 13.70 14.04
C GLY A 54 5.10 14.65 12.87
N MET A 55 4.55 15.86 12.99
CA MET A 55 4.79 16.90 11.99
C MET A 55 6.28 17.22 12.08
N GLY A 56 7.11 16.42 11.40
CA GLY A 56 8.51 16.69 11.21
C GLY A 56 8.67 17.98 10.41
N ILE A 57 9.78 18.11 9.70
CA ILE A 57 10.17 19.36 9.05
C ILE A 57 9.01 20.08 8.32
N CYS A 58 8.12 19.37 7.62
CA CYS A 58 6.91 19.91 6.97
C CYS A 58 5.72 20.32 7.89
N ASN A 59 5.94 20.90 9.07
CA ASN A 59 4.84 21.29 9.97
C ASN A 59 4.23 22.66 9.61
N PRO A 60 3.02 22.76 9.01
CA PRO A 60 2.39 24.05 8.72
C PRO A 60 1.92 24.79 9.99
N TYR A 61 1.90 24.13 11.15
CA TYR A 61 1.52 24.75 12.42
C TYR A 61 2.72 25.30 13.20
N ASN A 62 3.91 25.32 12.61
CA ASN A 62 5.07 25.95 13.23
C ASN A 62 4.79 27.47 13.41
N PRO A 63 4.84 27.99 14.65
CA PRO A 63 4.55 29.41 14.92
C PRO A 63 5.55 30.36 14.27
N ALA A 64 6.77 29.91 13.96
CA ALA A 64 7.82 30.72 13.33
C ALA A 64 7.60 30.97 11.82
N LEU A 65 6.63 30.30 11.18
CA LEU A 65 6.37 30.43 9.75
C LEU A 65 5.40 31.57 9.43
N SER A 66 5.64 32.26 8.31
CA SER A 66 4.71 33.24 7.76
C SER A 66 3.41 32.59 7.25
N PRO A 67 2.30 33.33 7.13
CA PRO A 67 1.06 32.81 6.55
C PRO A 67 1.26 32.17 5.16
N GLU A 68 2.08 32.79 4.30
CA GLU A 68 2.37 32.31 2.96
C GLU A 68 3.16 30.99 2.98
N GLN A 69 4.11 30.84 3.90
CA GLN A 69 4.85 29.59 4.07
C GLN A 69 3.96 28.46 4.56
N LYS A 70 3.07 28.74 5.53
CA LYS A 70 2.08 27.77 6.01
C LYS A 70 1.18 27.30 4.87
N GLN A 71 0.70 28.23 4.05
CA GLN A 71 -0.11 27.93 2.87
C GLN A 71 0.64 27.04 1.87
N LYS A 72 1.89 27.38 1.54
CA LYS A 72 2.73 26.55 0.65
C LYS A 72 2.94 25.13 1.19
N LEU A 73 3.17 24.97 2.50
CA LEU A 73 3.31 23.65 3.12
C LEU A 73 2.03 22.81 3.04
N LEU A 74 0.86 23.45 3.16
CA LEU A 74 -0.45 22.78 2.99
C LEU A 74 -0.65 22.32 1.54
N GLU A 75 -0.31 23.17 0.57
CA GLU A 75 -0.39 22.83 -0.86
C GLU A 75 0.54 21.67 -1.23
N LEU A 76 1.80 21.73 -0.79
CA LEU A 76 2.76 20.64 -0.97
C LEU A 76 2.24 19.34 -0.35
N ARG A 77 1.63 19.41 0.83
CA ARG A 77 1.04 18.23 1.48
C ARG A 77 -0.10 17.65 0.66
N GLN A 78 -1.00 18.50 0.17
CA GLN A 78 -2.14 18.04 -0.64
C GLN A 78 -1.67 17.38 -1.94
N ALA A 79 -0.70 17.99 -2.63
CA ALA A 79 -0.12 17.44 -3.85
C ALA A 79 0.56 16.08 -3.57
N TYR A 80 1.39 15.99 -2.54
CA TYR A 80 2.04 14.75 -2.14
C TYR A 80 1.03 13.63 -1.83
N LEU A 81 -0.04 13.94 -1.09
CA LEU A 81 -1.10 12.96 -0.80
C LEU A 81 -1.79 12.49 -2.08
N ASN A 82 -2.16 13.40 -2.97
CA ASN A 82 -2.78 13.06 -4.26
C ASN A 82 -1.90 12.10 -5.09
N GLU A 83 -0.57 12.28 -5.05
CA GLU A 83 0.36 11.42 -5.78
C GLU A 83 0.56 10.04 -5.15
N ILE A 84 0.62 9.92 -3.83
CA ILE A 84 0.93 8.65 -3.16
C ILE A 84 -0.30 7.80 -2.85
N THR A 85 -1.48 8.39 -2.67
CA THR A 85 -2.71 7.65 -2.34
C THR A 85 -3.00 6.51 -3.33
N PRO A 86 -2.93 6.69 -4.66
CA PRO A 86 -3.12 5.57 -5.59
C PRO A 86 -2.07 4.46 -5.41
N ILE A 87 -0.82 4.82 -5.12
CA ILE A 87 0.28 3.85 -4.91
C ILE A 87 0.06 3.07 -3.60
N GLN A 88 -0.40 3.75 -2.54
CA GLN A 88 -0.78 3.11 -1.28
C GLN A 88 -1.94 2.13 -1.45
N ASN A 89 -2.94 2.50 -2.25
CA ASN A 89 -4.07 1.62 -2.55
C ASN A 89 -3.59 0.36 -3.30
N GLN A 90 -2.72 0.52 -4.30
CA GLN A 90 -2.11 -0.62 -4.99
C GLN A 90 -1.31 -1.48 -4.02
N LEU A 91 -0.49 -0.89 -3.16
CA LEU A 91 0.29 -1.61 -2.16
C LEU A 91 -0.60 -2.39 -1.19
N ALA A 92 -1.74 -1.84 -0.79
CA ALA A 92 -2.72 -2.52 0.06
C ALA A 92 -3.31 -3.74 -0.65
N THR A 93 -3.71 -3.61 -1.92
CA THR A 93 -4.17 -4.74 -2.74
C THR A 93 -3.12 -5.83 -2.84
N LYS A 94 -1.86 -5.47 -3.13
CA LYS A 94 -0.75 -6.44 -3.24
C LYS A 94 -0.45 -7.15 -1.91
N LYS A 95 -0.63 -6.47 -0.76
CA LYS A 95 -0.53 -7.11 0.56
C LYS A 95 -1.60 -8.19 0.76
N LEU A 96 -2.83 -7.95 0.32
CA LEU A 96 -3.91 -8.94 0.39
C LEU A 96 -3.62 -10.13 -0.54
N GLU A 97 -3.19 -9.87 -1.77
CA GLU A 97 -2.76 -10.91 -2.71
C GLU A 97 -1.64 -11.78 -2.11
N LEU A 98 -0.60 -11.16 -1.54
CA LEU A 98 0.50 -11.86 -0.89
C LEU A 98 0.02 -12.70 0.30
N ARG A 99 -0.86 -12.15 1.14
CA ARG A 99 -1.46 -12.88 2.26
C ARG A 99 -2.22 -14.13 1.79
N ASN A 100 -2.93 -14.03 0.67
CA ASN A 100 -3.66 -15.17 0.10
C ASN A 100 -2.70 -16.24 -0.43
N LEU A 101 -1.58 -15.85 -1.06
CA LEU A 101 -0.55 -16.80 -1.52
C LEU A 101 0.05 -17.59 -0.34
N TRP A 102 0.30 -16.92 0.79
CA TRP A 102 0.78 -17.56 2.01
C TRP A 102 -0.24 -18.45 2.70
N ALA A 103 -1.53 -18.15 2.56
CA ALA A 103 -2.61 -18.95 3.14
C ALA A 103 -2.96 -20.21 2.31
N SER A 104 -2.35 -20.39 1.14
CA SER A 104 -2.51 -21.59 0.32
C SER A 104 -2.03 -22.84 1.08
N PRO A 105 -2.72 -24.00 0.98
CA PRO A 105 -2.24 -25.26 1.54
C PRO A 105 -0.84 -25.66 1.07
N ASN A 106 -0.49 -25.26 -0.16
CA ASN A 106 0.83 -25.40 -0.75
C ASN A 106 1.30 -24.02 -1.24
N PRO A 107 2.02 -23.24 -0.44
CA PRO A 107 2.52 -21.93 -0.83
C PRO A 107 3.52 -22.03 -1.99
N ASP A 108 3.27 -21.25 -3.05
CA ASP A 108 4.13 -21.19 -4.24
C ASP A 108 5.22 -20.13 -4.04
N GLN A 109 6.46 -20.58 -3.85
CA GLN A 109 7.60 -19.72 -3.56
C GLN A 109 7.84 -18.68 -4.66
N GLU A 110 7.73 -19.06 -5.93
CA GLU A 110 8.00 -18.16 -7.04
C GLU A 110 6.96 -17.02 -7.09
N LYS A 111 5.68 -17.36 -6.94
CA LYS A 111 4.60 -16.37 -6.90
C LYS A 111 4.71 -15.43 -5.69
N ILE A 112 5.10 -15.95 -4.53
CA ILE A 112 5.32 -15.16 -3.32
C ILE A 112 6.45 -14.15 -3.53
N LEU A 113 7.58 -14.60 -4.06
CA LEU A 113 8.73 -13.73 -4.33
C LEU A 113 8.41 -12.68 -5.40
N ALA A 114 7.69 -13.07 -6.47
CA ALA A 114 7.23 -12.13 -7.48
C ALA A 114 6.33 -11.05 -6.88
N LYS A 115 5.36 -11.44 -6.04
CA LYS A 115 4.45 -10.50 -5.38
C LYS A 115 5.18 -9.56 -4.42
N GLN A 116 6.19 -10.07 -3.70
CA GLN A 116 7.03 -9.26 -2.84
C GLN A 116 7.83 -8.21 -3.63
N LYS A 117 8.36 -8.56 -4.80
CA LYS A 117 9.07 -7.62 -5.69
C LYS A 117 8.14 -6.51 -6.19
N GLU A 118 6.92 -6.84 -6.62
CA GLU A 118 5.91 -5.83 -7.00
C GLU A 118 5.67 -4.83 -5.86
N MET A 119 5.54 -5.31 -4.62
CA MET A 119 5.36 -4.45 -3.46
C MET A 119 6.58 -3.58 -3.16
N ASN A 120 7.80 -4.09 -3.39
CA ASN A 120 9.02 -3.32 -3.18
C ASN A 120 9.12 -2.15 -4.16
N THR A 121 8.79 -2.37 -5.44
CA THR A 121 8.72 -1.30 -6.44
C THR A 121 7.72 -0.20 -6.03
N LEU A 122 6.55 -0.56 -5.50
CA LEU A 122 5.58 0.43 -5.01
C LEU A 122 6.08 1.21 -3.79
N ARG A 123 6.81 0.55 -2.88
CA ARG A 123 7.44 1.22 -1.73
C ARG A 123 8.51 2.21 -2.17
N GLU A 124 9.36 1.82 -3.12
CA GLU A 124 10.39 2.69 -3.68
C GLU A 124 9.79 3.96 -4.27
N GLN A 125 8.68 3.86 -5.02
CA GLN A 125 7.98 5.04 -5.55
C GLN A 125 7.44 5.96 -4.44
N ILE A 126 6.89 5.40 -3.36
CA ILE A 126 6.44 6.18 -2.21
C ILE A 126 7.62 6.88 -1.53
N GLU A 127 8.74 6.17 -1.34
CA GLU A 127 9.96 6.70 -0.71
C GLU A 127 10.58 7.84 -1.52
N GLU A 128 10.64 7.70 -2.85
CA GLU A 128 11.10 8.74 -3.76
C GLU A 128 10.23 10.01 -3.65
N LYS A 129 8.90 9.85 -3.74
CA LYS A 129 7.95 10.96 -3.60
C LYS A 129 8.02 11.61 -2.22
N THR A 130 8.22 10.81 -1.17
CA THR A 130 8.38 11.30 0.21
C THR A 130 9.65 12.13 0.35
N THR A 131 10.75 11.69 -0.26
CA THR A 131 12.02 12.41 -0.24
C THR A 131 11.88 13.75 -0.97
N LYS A 132 11.30 13.75 -2.17
CA LYS A 132 11.01 14.98 -2.93
C LYS A 132 10.14 15.96 -2.14
N TYR A 133 9.04 15.47 -1.57
CA TYR A 133 8.16 16.29 -0.72
C TYR A 133 8.91 16.94 0.45
N ARG A 134 9.75 16.19 1.18
CA ARG A 134 10.55 16.72 2.30
C ARG A 134 11.55 17.77 1.85
N LEU A 135 12.21 17.57 0.71
CA LEU A 135 13.14 18.54 0.13
C LEU A 135 12.44 19.84 -0.24
N GLU A 136 11.23 19.78 -0.80
CA GLU A 136 10.44 20.98 -1.10
C GLU A 136 9.98 21.70 0.18
N CYS A 137 9.54 20.99 1.21
CA CYS A 137 9.25 21.61 2.50
C CYS A 137 10.46 22.35 3.08
N ASN A 138 11.65 21.73 3.00
CA ASN A 138 12.88 22.33 3.51
C ASN A 138 13.18 23.66 2.85
N LYS A 139 12.97 23.77 1.52
CA LYS A 139 13.15 25.05 0.80
C LYS A 139 12.17 26.12 1.30
N VAL A 140 10.92 25.75 1.55
CA VAL A 140 9.92 26.68 2.09
C VAL A 140 10.32 27.16 3.47
N ILE A 141 10.82 26.28 4.33
CA ILE A 141 11.17 26.61 5.71
C ILE A 141 12.50 27.35 5.79
N SER A 142 13.54 26.92 5.06
CA SER A 142 14.85 27.56 5.10
C SER A 142 14.83 28.99 4.58
N SER A 143 13.79 29.39 3.83
CA SER A 143 13.57 30.78 3.46
C SER A 143 13.31 31.72 4.64
N THR A 144 13.03 31.21 5.86
CA THR A 144 12.99 32.04 7.09
C THR A 144 14.36 32.27 7.73
N THR A 145 15.39 31.47 7.43
CA THR A 145 16.68 31.52 8.14
C THR A 145 17.63 32.60 7.57
N THR A 146 17.14 33.48 6.70
CA THR A 146 17.91 34.57 6.07
C THR A 146 17.62 35.95 6.67
N ASN A 147 17.44 36.04 8.00
CA ASN A 147 17.51 37.29 8.78
C ASN A 147 17.69 36.93 10.26
N PRO A 148 18.61 37.53 11.03
CA PRO A 148 19.54 38.64 10.73
C PRO A 148 20.97 38.21 10.32
#